data_AF-A0A3D0DVL8-F1
#
_entry.id   AF-A0A3D0DVL8-F1
#
_cell.length_a   1.000
_cell.length_b   1.000
_cell.length_c   1.000
_cell.angle_alpha   90.00
_cell.angle_beta   90.00
_cell.angle_gamma   90.00
#
_symmetry.space_group_name_H-M   'P 1'
#
loop_
_entity.id
_entity.type
_entity.pdbx_description
1 polymer ?
#
loop_
_entity_poly.entity_id
_entity_poly.type
_entity_poly.pdbx_seq_one_letter_code
_entity_poly.pdbx_strand_id
1 'polypeptide(L)'
;MLPLAPMALAPLSTQAQSQSQARYDARDSLATPVIRGFNVEEVPRIAPGVELHFDLYGTPGGNATVKIDGATRNLHLTETDPGQYVGTYTVGAHDRIRNDSRTSADLRLGTRFASETLRETLVRNGAPPVARRELTAQR
;
A
#
# COMPACT_ATOMS: atom_id res chain seq x y z
N MET A 1 -27.72 3.30 76.13
CA MET A 1 -28.56 2.78 75.03
C MET A 1 -27.87 3.12 73.72
N LEU A 2 -27.08 2.18 73.19
CA LEU A 2 -26.40 2.25 71.90
C LEU A 2 -27.32 1.65 70.82
N PRO A 3 -27.36 2.23 69.61
CA PRO A 3 -27.10 1.44 68.39
C PRO A 3 -26.03 2.15 67.54
N LEU A 4 -24.90 1.54 67.16
CA LEU A 4 -24.71 0.45 66.20
C LEU A 4 -25.19 0.78 64.78
N ALA A 5 -24.29 1.26 63.92
CA ALA A 5 -24.42 1.18 62.47
C ALA A 5 -23.02 1.18 61.81
N PRO A 6 -22.60 0.07 61.18
CA PRO A 6 -21.38 -0.01 60.38
C PRO A 6 -21.69 0.45 58.94
N MET A 7 -20.97 1.45 58.44
CA MET A 7 -21.09 1.83 57.02
C MET A 7 -19.96 1.17 56.23
N ALA A 8 -20.37 0.21 55.40
CA ALA A 8 -19.53 -0.74 54.70
C ALA A 8 -18.64 -0.11 53.62
N LEU A 9 -17.41 -0.63 53.55
CA LEU A 9 -16.52 -0.62 52.41
C LEU A 9 -17.25 -1.15 51.16
N ALA A 10 -17.22 -0.41 50.06
CA ALA A 10 -17.56 -0.94 48.74
C ALA A 10 -16.35 -0.79 47.80
N PRO A 11 -15.65 -1.87 47.43
CA PRO A 11 -14.73 -1.88 46.32
C PRO A 11 -15.53 -2.22 45.05
N LEU A 12 -15.88 -1.20 44.26
CA LEU A 12 -16.41 -1.44 42.92
C LEU A 12 -15.25 -1.44 41.92
N SER A 13 -14.74 -2.65 41.75
CA SER A 13 -13.74 -3.05 40.77
C SER A 13 -14.20 -2.80 39.33
N THR A 14 -13.20 -2.56 38.48
CA THR A 14 -13.15 -2.95 37.05
C THR A 14 -13.83 -2.01 36.05
N GLN A 15 -13.23 -0.84 35.84
CA GLN A 15 -13.21 -0.18 34.53
C GLN A 15 -11.96 -0.61 33.75
N ALA A 16 -11.84 -1.89 33.38
CA ALA A 16 -10.69 -2.38 32.59
C ALA A 16 -11.08 -3.14 31.31
N GLN A 17 -12.37 -3.32 31.03
CA GLN A 17 -12.82 -4.21 29.95
C GLN A 17 -13.08 -3.51 28.61
N SER A 18 -13.16 -2.18 28.57
CA SER A 18 -13.52 -1.43 27.35
C SER A 18 -12.35 -1.01 26.47
N GLN A 19 -11.10 -1.22 26.88
CA GLN A 19 -9.91 -0.84 26.09
C GLN A 19 -9.33 -1.98 25.23
N SER A 20 -9.72 -3.23 25.47
CA SER A 20 -9.18 -4.39 24.74
C SER A 20 -9.83 -4.57 23.37
N GLN A 21 -11.12 -4.28 23.22
CA GLN A 21 -11.84 -4.52 21.96
C GLN A 21 -11.43 -3.53 20.85
N ALA A 22 -11.37 -2.23 21.13
CA ALA A 22 -11.01 -1.22 20.13
C ALA A 22 -9.56 -1.32 19.59
N ARG A 23 -8.67 -2.05 20.28
CA ARG A 23 -7.29 -2.27 19.83
C ARG A 23 -7.16 -3.37 18.77
N TYR A 24 -8.17 -4.21 18.56
CA TYR A 24 -8.13 -5.24 17.52
C TYR A 24 -8.60 -4.68 16.17
N ASP A 25 -9.64 -3.84 16.16
CA ASP A 25 -10.17 -3.23 14.92
C ASP A 25 -9.20 -2.26 14.26
N ALA A 26 -8.36 -1.54 15.03
CA ALA A 26 -7.36 -0.64 14.46
C ALA A 26 -6.14 -1.36 13.85
N ARG A 27 -5.94 -2.65 14.17
CA ARG A 27 -4.83 -3.46 13.63
C ARG A 27 -5.19 -4.11 12.29
N ASP A 28 -6.48 -4.41 12.09
CA ASP A 28 -7.03 -4.82 10.81
C ASP A 28 -7.64 -3.59 10.15
N SER A 29 -6.80 -2.66 9.70
CA SER A 29 -7.28 -1.62 8.79
C SER A 29 -7.81 -2.33 7.54
N LEU A 30 -9.14 -2.47 7.50
CA LEU A 30 -9.99 -3.11 6.49
C LEU A 30 -9.85 -2.55 5.07
N ALA A 31 -8.87 -1.68 4.83
CA ALA A 31 -8.62 -1.08 3.54
C ALA A 31 -8.19 -2.18 2.55
N THR A 32 -9.06 -2.46 1.57
CA THR A 32 -8.64 -3.19 0.38
C THR A 32 -7.48 -2.40 -0.24
N PRO A 33 -6.27 -2.98 -0.37
CA PRO A 33 -5.17 -2.29 -1.03
C PRO A 33 -5.62 -1.94 -2.45
N VAL A 34 -5.28 -0.74 -2.90
CA VAL A 34 -5.59 -0.26 -4.24
C VAL A 34 -4.32 0.34 -4.80
N ILE A 35 -4.02 0.00 -6.04
CA ILE A 35 -3.00 0.69 -6.84
C ILE A 35 -3.77 1.73 -7.67
N ARG A 36 -3.31 2.97 -7.61
CA ARG A 36 -3.93 4.15 -8.24
C ARG A 36 -3.16 4.60 -9.47
N GLY A 37 -1.87 4.33 -9.50
CA GLY A 37 -0.99 4.62 -10.62
C GLY A 37 0.33 3.89 -10.47
N PHE A 38 0.89 3.50 -11.61
CA PHE A 38 2.21 2.89 -11.69
C PHE A 38 2.92 3.47 -12.91
N ASN A 39 4.06 4.10 -12.68
CA ASN A 39 4.80 4.87 -13.65
C ASN A 39 6.25 4.40 -13.66
N VAL A 40 6.88 4.51 -14.83
CA VAL A 40 8.30 4.30 -15.02
C VAL A 40 8.86 5.48 -15.78
N GLU A 41 10.04 5.94 -15.39
CA GLU A 41 10.77 6.92 -16.17
C GLU A 41 11.32 6.24 -17.44
N GLU A 42 10.87 6.73 -18.60
CA GLU A 42 11.32 6.22 -19.89
C GLU A 42 12.79 6.61 -20.12
N VAL A 43 13.64 5.60 -20.34
CA VAL A 43 15.06 5.78 -20.66
C VAL A 43 15.28 5.66 -22.18
N PRO A 44 16.27 6.36 -22.76
CA PRO A 44 16.53 6.34 -24.21
C PRO A 44 16.94 4.96 -24.75
N ARG A 45 17.43 4.07 -23.88
CA ARG A 45 17.78 2.68 -24.22
C ARG A 45 17.78 1.82 -22.96
N ILE A 46 17.20 0.61 -23.06
CA ILE A 46 17.37 -0.44 -22.05
C ILE A 46 18.70 -1.15 -22.33
N ALA A 47 19.66 -1.02 -21.43
CA ALA A 47 20.97 -1.67 -21.51
C ALA A 47 21.49 -1.99 -20.09
N PRO A 48 22.41 -2.96 -19.94
CA PRO A 48 23.05 -3.22 -18.66
C PRO A 48 23.69 -1.96 -18.06
N GLY A 49 23.44 -1.71 -16.79
CA GLY A 49 23.90 -0.51 -16.07
C GLY A 49 22.93 0.68 -16.14
N VAL A 50 21.86 0.60 -16.93
CA VAL A 50 20.82 1.63 -16.95
C VAL A 50 19.94 1.50 -15.71
N GLU A 51 19.61 2.65 -15.13
CA GLU A 51 18.71 2.76 -13.98
C GLU A 51 17.31 3.08 -14.46
N LEU A 52 16.33 2.30 -14.02
CA LEU A 52 14.91 2.52 -14.27
C LEU A 52 14.29 3.02 -12.97
N HIS A 53 13.75 4.23 -12.99
CA HIS A 53 13.03 4.80 -11.86
C HIS A 53 11.56 4.42 -11.93
N PHE A 54 11.04 3.89 -10.84
CA PHE A 54 9.65 3.47 -10.72
C PHE A 54 8.95 4.27 -9.62
N ASP A 55 7.79 4.80 -9.96
CA ASP A 55 6.88 5.48 -9.05
C ASP A 55 5.55 4.72 -9.02
N LEU A 56 5.11 4.34 -7.82
CA LEU A 56 3.84 3.68 -7.60
C LEU A 56 3.02 4.46 -6.58
N TYR A 57 1.78 4.76 -6.95
CA TYR A 57 0.80 5.40 -6.08
C TYR A 57 -0.24 4.37 -5.68
N GLY A 58 -0.39 4.12 -4.39
CA GLY A 58 -1.29 3.10 -3.86
C GLY A 58 -1.66 3.33 -2.40
N THR A 59 -2.30 2.36 -1.76
CA THR A 59 -2.69 2.46 -0.35
C THR A 59 -1.45 2.61 0.55
N PRO A 60 -1.41 3.61 1.47
CA PRO A 60 -0.29 3.83 2.39
C PRO A 60 -0.06 2.68 3.36
N GLY A 61 1.19 2.50 3.81
CA GLY A 61 1.61 1.49 4.79
C GLY A 61 1.74 0.07 4.25
N GLY A 62 1.67 -0.11 2.92
CA GLY A 62 1.86 -1.39 2.25
C GLY A 62 3.32 -1.72 1.91
N ASN A 63 3.55 -2.95 1.46
CA ASN A 63 4.79 -3.39 0.83
C ASN A 63 4.55 -3.47 -0.67
N ALA A 64 5.25 -2.64 -1.45
CA ALA A 64 5.17 -2.64 -2.90
C ALA A 64 6.36 -3.37 -3.53
N THR A 65 6.09 -4.26 -4.48
CA THR A 65 7.10 -5.03 -5.21
C THR A 65 6.81 -4.97 -6.70
N VAL A 66 7.83 -4.70 -7.50
CA VAL A 66 7.74 -4.67 -8.97
C VAL A 66 8.42 -5.90 -9.55
N LYS A 67 7.75 -6.51 -10.52
CA LYS A 67 8.22 -7.65 -11.31
C LYS A 67 8.31 -7.22 -12.77
N ILE A 68 9.49 -7.40 -13.36
CA ILE A 68 9.76 -7.04 -14.74
C ILE A 68 10.03 -8.33 -15.51
N ASP A 69 9.33 -8.56 -16.61
CA ASP A 69 9.59 -9.71 -17.48
C ASP A 69 11.02 -9.63 -18.06
N GLY A 70 11.79 -10.69 -17.85
CA GLY A 70 13.20 -10.75 -18.23
C GLY A 70 14.18 -10.20 -17.18
N ALA A 71 13.70 -9.64 -16.06
CA ALA A 71 14.56 -9.32 -14.92
C ALA A 71 14.88 -10.57 -14.09
N THR A 72 16.11 -10.65 -13.61
CA THR A 72 16.58 -11.74 -12.73
C THR A 72 16.20 -11.53 -11.26
N ARG A 73 15.88 -10.29 -10.86
CA ARG A 73 15.53 -9.94 -9.48
C ARG A 73 14.24 -9.12 -9.41
N ASN A 74 13.53 -9.22 -8.29
CA ASN A 74 12.38 -8.36 -8.00
C ASN A 74 12.87 -7.01 -7.43
N LEU A 75 12.15 -5.93 -7.73
CA LEU A 75 12.41 -4.62 -7.12
C LEU A 75 11.44 -4.40 -5.97
N HIS A 76 11.97 -4.13 -4.78
CA HIS A 76 11.16 -3.64 -3.67
C HIS A 76 11.12 -2.11 -3.73
N LEU A 77 9.92 -1.54 -3.65
CA LEU A 77 9.75 -0.09 -3.59
C LEU A 77 9.67 0.36 -2.13
N THR A 78 10.24 1.53 -1.86
CA THR A 78 10.23 2.17 -0.54
C THR A 78 9.13 3.23 -0.51
N GLU A 79 8.31 3.22 0.53
CA GLU A 79 7.32 4.28 0.75
C GLU A 79 8.04 5.57 1.19
N THR A 80 8.03 6.60 0.35
CA THR A 80 8.65 7.91 0.67
C THR A 80 7.65 8.92 1.18
N ASP A 81 6.39 8.81 0.77
CA ASP A 81 5.27 9.61 1.23
C ASP A 81 4.05 8.68 1.40
N PRO A 82 3.07 8.98 2.28
CA PRO A 82 1.91 8.11 2.48
C PRO A 82 1.21 7.69 1.17
N GLY A 83 1.44 6.45 0.76
CA GLY A 83 0.90 5.88 -0.47
C GLY A 83 1.69 6.19 -1.75
N GLN A 84 2.87 6.80 -1.64
CA GLN A 84 3.84 6.95 -2.72
C GLN A 84 5.04 6.02 -2.46
N TYR A 85 5.29 5.13 -3.41
CA TYR A 85 6.34 4.13 -3.37
C TYR A 85 7.30 4.38 -4.50
N VAL A 86 8.58 4.53 -4.20
CA VAL A 86 9.63 4.77 -5.20
C VAL A 86 10.71 3.71 -5.14
N GLY A 87 11.34 3.44 -6.27
CA GLY A 87 12.47 2.51 -6.32
C GLY A 87 13.21 2.57 -7.63
N THR A 88 14.49 2.24 -7.57
CA THR A 88 15.38 2.24 -8.74
C THR A 88 15.83 0.81 -9.05
N TYR A 89 15.61 0.38 -10.29
CA TYR A 89 16.13 -0.89 -10.79
C TYR A 89 17.30 -0.67 -11.72
N THR A 90 18.48 -1.15 -11.33
CA THR A 90 19.64 -1.19 -12.24
C THR A 90 19.58 -2.47 -13.08
N VAL A 91 19.52 -2.31 -14.41
CA VAL A 91 19.50 -3.42 -15.35
C VAL A 91 20.82 -4.20 -15.27
N GLY A 92 20.74 -5.49 -14.95
CA GLY A 92 21.87 -6.39 -14.89
C GLY A 92 22.34 -6.86 -16.27
N ALA A 93 23.59 -7.32 -16.37
CA ALA A 93 24.12 -7.90 -17.61
C ALA A 93 23.40 -9.20 -18.04
N HIS A 94 22.78 -9.90 -17.09
CA HIS A 94 22.01 -11.12 -17.32
C HIS A 94 20.50 -10.86 -17.50
N ASP A 95 20.06 -9.61 -17.32
CA ASP A 95 18.67 -9.25 -17.54
C ASP A 95 18.37 -9.19 -19.04
N ARG A 96 17.22 -9.73 -19.42
CA ARG A 96 16.69 -9.71 -20.79
C ARG A 96 15.46 -8.81 -20.89
N ILE A 97 15.56 -7.63 -20.28
CA ILE A 97 14.49 -6.63 -20.32
C ILE A 97 14.49 -5.96 -21.70
N ARG A 98 13.33 -5.93 -22.35
CA ARG A 98 13.10 -5.31 -23.66
C ARG A 98 12.07 -4.19 -23.51
N ASN A 99 11.91 -3.36 -24.54
CA ASN A 99 10.91 -2.30 -24.56
C ASN A 99 9.47 -2.84 -24.46
N ASP A 100 9.23 -4.07 -24.91
CA ASP A 100 7.96 -4.79 -24.82
C ASP A 100 7.83 -5.65 -23.55
N SER A 101 8.84 -5.66 -22.67
CA SER A 101 8.78 -6.43 -21.42
C SER A 101 7.61 -5.96 -20.57
N ARG A 102 6.84 -6.94 -20.08
CA ARG A 102 5.69 -6.68 -19.24
C ARG A 102 6.14 -6.42 -17.80
N THR A 103 5.63 -5.33 -17.21
CA THR A 103 5.91 -4.99 -15.81
C THR A 103 4.63 -5.09 -14.98
N SER A 104 4.73 -5.70 -13.81
CA SER A 104 3.62 -5.81 -12.86
C SER A 104 4.06 -5.30 -11.49
N ALA A 105 3.14 -4.67 -10.78
CA ALA A 105 3.34 -4.24 -9.41
C ALA A 105 2.37 -4.97 -8.48
N ASP A 106 2.91 -5.43 -7.35
CA ASP A 106 2.18 -6.07 -6.27
C ASP A 106 2.27 -5.17 -5.04
N LEU A 107 1.12 -4.72 -4.52
CA LEU A 107 1.01 -3.96 -3.28
C LEU A 107 0.34 -4.82 -2.21
N ARG A 108 1.04 -5.08 -1.12
CA ARG A 108 0.55 -5.90 -0.01
C ARG A 108 0.35 -5.07 1.25
N LEU A 109 -0.85 -5.13 1.83
CA LEU A 109 -1.17 -4.51 3.11
C LEU A 109 -1.64 -5.60 4.09
N GLY A 110 -0.76 -5.97 5.03
CA GLY A 110 -1.02 -7.06 5.98
C GLY A 110 -1.32 -8.40 5.29
N THR A 111 -2.56 -8.89 5.43
CA THR A 111 -3.05 -10.14 4.82
C THR A 111 -3.66 -9.95 3.43
N ARG A 112 -3.89 -8.70 3.00
CA ARG A 112 -4.50 -8.36 1.71
C ARG A 112 -3.44 -7.97 0.70
N PHE A 113 -3.70 -8.26 -0.56
CA PHE A 113 -2.84 -7.87 -1.67
C PHE A 113 -3.67 -7.30 -2.81
N ALA A 114 -3.09 -6.34 -3.52
CA ALA A 114 -3.55 -5.82 -4.78
C ALA A 114 -2.45 -6.05 -5.80
N SER A 115 -2.80 -6.65 -6.92
CA SER A 115 -1.88 -6.84 -8.05
C SER A 115 -2.40 -6.01 -9.21
N GLU A 116 -1.55 -5.15 -9.72
CA GLU A 116 -1.81 -4.41 -10.94
C GLU A 116 -0.71 -4.74 -11.94
N THR A 117 -1.09 -5.43 -13.00
CA THR A 117 -0.23 -5.53 -14.15
C THR A 117 -0.35 -4.24 -14.95
N LEU A 118 0.77 -3.59 -15.28
CA LEU A 118 0.76 -2.48 -16.21
C LEU A 118 0.19 -3.00 -17.54
N ARG A 119 -1.04 -2.60 -17.86
CA ARG A 119 -1.75 -3.00 -19.09
C ARG A 119 -1.45 -2.03 -20.23
N GLU A 120 -0.86 -0.90 -19.88
CA GLU A 120 -0.28 0.07 -20.80
C GLU A 120 1.15 -0.36 -21.14
N THR A 121 1.48 -0.30 -22.42
CA THR A 121 2.87 -0.23 -22.89
C THR A 121 3.64 0.75 -22.00
N LEU A 122 4.94 0.54 -21.76
CA LEU A 122 5.80 1.49 -21.05
C LEU A 122 5.72 2.95 -21.58
N VAL A 123 5.04 3.17 -22.72
CA VAL A 123 4.70 4.45 -23.31
C VAL A 123 3.32 4.92 -22.83
N ARG A 124 3.35 6.03 -22.09
CA ARG A 124 2.26 6.92 -21.62
C ARG A 124 0.86 6.66 -22.21
N ASN A 125 -0.11 6.25 -21.38
CA ASN A 125 -1.52 6.59 -21.57
C ASN A 125 -2.31 6.72 -20.25
N GLY A 126 -1.83 7.58 -19.35
CA GLY A 126 -2.37 7.66 -18.01
C GLY A 126 -3.89 7.87 -17.89
N ALA A 127 -4.45 7.29 -16.84
CA ALA A 127 -5.61 7.85 -16.15
C ALA A 127 -5.66 7.34 -14.70
N PRO A 128 -5.61 8.22 -13.67
CA PRO A 128 -6.11 7.86 -12.34
C PRO A 128 -7.64 7.68 -12.39
N PRO A 129 -8.24 6.75 -11.63
CA PRO A 129 -9.68 6.73 -11.46
C PRO A 129 -10.10 8.00 -10.69
N VAL A 130 -10.62 8.98 -11.43
CA VAL A 130 -11.35 10.10 -10.85
C VAL A 130 -12.59 9.56 -10.15
N ALA A 131 -12.61 9.64 -8.81
CA ALA A 131 -13.80 9.41 -8.01
C ALA A 131 -14.87 10.45 -8.41
N ARG A 132 -15.77 10.04 -9.30
CA ARG A 132 -16.88 10.88 -9.78
C ARG A 132 -18.01 10.84 -8.77
N ARG A 133 -18.09 11.93 -7.98
CA ARG A 133 -19.26 12.56 -7.34
C ARG A 133 -20.57 11.76 -7.34
N GLU A 134 -21.14 11.58 -6.14
CA GLU A 134 -22.60 11.69 -5.98
C GLU A 134 -22.92 12.92 -5.12
N LEU A 135 -23.46 13.94 -5.77
CA LEU A 135 -24.19 15.02 -5.11
C LEU A 135 -25.47 14.41 -4.53
N THR A 136 -25.66 14.48 -3.22
CA THR A 136 -27.01 14.54 -2.64
C THR A 136 -27.15 15.89 -1.95
N ALA A 137 -27.46 16.91 -2.75
CA ALA A 137 -28.23 18.04 -2.28
C ALA A 137 -29.65 17.77 -2.75
N GLN A 138 -30.46 17.14 -1.91
CA GLN A 138 -31.86 16.91 -2.17
C GLN A 138 -32.69 17.73 -1.18
N ARG A 139 -33.07 18.90 -1.69
CA ARG A 139 -34.25 19.73 -1.39
C ARG A 139 -34.47 20.26 0.02
#